data_AF-A0A4Z0QP58-F1
#
_entry.id   AF-A0A4Z0QP58-F1
#
_cell.length_a   1.000
_cell.length_b   1.000
_cell.length_c   1.000
_cell.angle_alpha   90.00
_cell.angle_beta   90.00
_cell.angle_gamma   90.00
#
_symmetry.space_group_name_H-M   'P 1'
#
loop_
_entity.id
_entity.type
_entity.pdbx_description
1 polymer ?
#
loop_
_entity_poly.entity_id
_entity_poly.type
_entity_poly.pdbx_seq_one_letter_code
_entity_poly.pdbx_strand_id
1 'polypeptide(L)'
;MYYIVQPGDSLHNVAMQYHTTVRHLLDLNPRISNPNRIHVGERIEVGNQWSGLNPWRGNEYMRGQKEYQRGREEYRKGRAEYHKGREEYSRHHGR
;
A
#
# COMPACT_ATOMS: atom_id res chain seq x y z
N MET A 1 -16.71 9.42 -7.20
CA MET A 1 -15.58 9.09 -8.10
C MET A 1 -15.32 7.59 -7.97
N TYR A 2 -15.03 6.89 -9.07
CA TYR A 2 -14.80 5.45 -9.04
C TYR A 2 -13.46 5.07 -9.68
N TYR A 3 -12.85 4.01 -9.15
CA TYR A 3 -11.66 3.37 -9.68
C TYR A 3 -11.99 1.93 -10.08
N ILE A 4 -11.38 1.44 -11.17
CA ILE A 4 -11.49 0.05 -11.60
C ILE A 4 -10.18 -0.64 -11.29
N VAL A 5 -10.23 -1.67 -10.44
CA VAL A 5 -9.06 -2.43 -10.00
C VAL A 5 -8.35 -3.09 -11.18
N GLN A 6 -7.04 -2.90 -11.28
CA GLN A 6 -6.18 -3.50 -12.29
C GLN A 6 -5.35 -4.66 -11.71
N PRO A 7 -4.77 -5.52 -12.57
CA PRO A 7 -3.88 -6.57 -12.12
C PRO A 7 -2.70 -6.00 -11.31
N GLY A 8 -2.51 -6.53 -10.09
CA GLY A 8 -1.44 -6.10 -9.18
C GLY A 8 -1.83 -4.97 -8.21
N ASP A 9 -3.06 -4.47 -8.29
CA ASP A 9 -3.53 -3.47 -7.34
C ASP A 9 -3.83 -4.02 -5.96
N SER A 10 -3.80 -3.11 -4.99
CA SER A 10 -4.26 -3.32 -3.63
C SER A 10 -5.04 -2.09 -3.18
N LEU A 11 -5.96 -2.27 -2.23
CA LEU A 11 -6.68 -1.15 -1.62
C LEU A 11 -5.71 -0.10 -1.04
N HIS A 12 -4.53 -0.53 -0.61
CA HIS A 12 -3.49 0.37 -0.14
C HIS A 12 -2.96 1.28 -1.25
N ASN A 13 -2.59 0.73 -2.41
CA ASN A 13 -2.11 1.53 -3.54
C ASN A 13 -3.19 2.47 -4.07
N VAL A 14 -4.44 2.00 -4.15
CA VAL A 14 -5.59 2.84 -4.54
C VAL A 14 -5.77 3.98 -3.54
N ALA A 15 -5.72 3.69 -2.23
CA ALA A 15 -5.83 4.73 -1.20
C ALA A 15 -4.71 5.79 -1.34
N MET A 16 -3.47 5.35 -1.60
CA MET A 16 -2.35 6.26 -1.85
C MET A 16 -2.59 7.15 -3.07
N GLN A 17 -3.02 6.56 -4.19
CA GLN A 17 -3.25 7.27 -5.45
C GLN A 17 -4.33 8.35 -5.31
N TYR A 18 -5.35 8.10 -4.49
CA TYR A 18 -6.46 9.02 -4.26
C TYR A 18 -6.31 9.84 -2.98
N HIS A 19 -5.12 9.87 -2.37
CA HIS A 19 -4.83 10.61 -1.14
C HIS A 19 -5.84 10.35 0.00
N THR A 20 -6.29 9.11 0.14
CA THR A 20 -7.26 8.67 1.14
C THR A 20 -6.69 7.49 1.95
N THR A 21 -7.50 6.88 2.82
CA THR A 21 -7.07 5.73 3.62
C THR A 21 -7.83 4.47 3.24
N VAL A 22 -7.22 3.30 3.46
CA VAL A 22 -7.92 2.01 3.27
C VAL A 22 -9.19 1.95 4.13
N ARG A 23 -9.15 2.48 5.36
CA ARG A 23 -10.32 2.57 6.23
C ARG A 23 -11.45 3.35 5.56
N HIS A 24 -11.16 4.53 5.03
CA HIS A 24 -12.13 5.37 4.33
C HIS A 24 -12.66 4.66 3.07
N LEU A 25 -11.79 4.00 2.29
CA LEU A 25 -12.25 3.20 1.14
C LEU A 25 -13.19 2.07 1.57
N LEU A 26 -12.92 1.38 2.67
CA LEU A 26 -13.82 0.34 3.19
C LEU A 26 -15.15 0.91 3.68
N ASP A 27 -15.12 2.08 4.34
CA ASP A 27 -16.33 2.76 4.80
C ASP A 27 -17.22 3.18 3.62
N LEU A 28 -16.63 3.61 2.50
CA LEU A 28 -17.35 3.90 1.25
C LEU A 28 -17.79 2.64 0.50
N ASN A 29 -17.11 1.51 0.71
CA ASN A 29 -17.38 0.25 0.01
C ASN A 29 -17.67 -0.87 1.00
N PRO A 30 -18.83 -0.83 1.71
CA PRO A 30 -19.17 -1.82 2.74
C PRO A 30 -19.30 -3.25 2.21
N ARG A 31 -19.40 -3.41 0.88
CA ARG A 31 -19.35 -4.71 0.18
C ARG A 31 -17.98 -5.39 0.22
N ILE A 32 -16.91 -4.65 0.50
CA ILE A 32 -15.55 -5.20 0.62
C ILE A 32 -15.30 -5.55 2.08
N SER A 33 -15.59 -6.80 2.46
CA SER A 33 -15.38 -7.25 3.85
C SER A 33 -13.92 -7.52 4.16
N ASN A 34 -13.13 -7.91 3.15
CA ASN A 34 -11.71 -8.22 3.31
C ASN A 34 -10.85 -7.30 2.43
N PRO A 35 -10.09 -6.36 3.02
CA PRO A 35 -9.27 -5.41 2.26
C PRO A 35 -8.16 -6.04 1.42
N ASN A 36 -7.78 -7.29 1.71
CA ASN A 36 -6.77 -8.03 0.94
C ASN A 36 -7.38 -8.84 -0.22
N ARG A 37 -8.71 -8.80 -0.39
CA ARG A 37 -9.43 -9.52 -1.45
C ARG A 37 -10.25 -8.56 -2.30
N ILE A 38 -9.56 -7.83 -3.17
CA ILE A 38 -10.17 -7.08 -4.26
C ILE A 38 -9.87 -7.79 -5.59
N HIS A 39 -10.81 -7.74 -6.53
CA HIS A 39 -10.69 -8.46 -7.80
C HIS A 39 -10.43 -7.50 -8.95
N VAL A 40 -9.68 -7.95 -9.95
CA VAL A 40 -9.48 -7.18 -11.17
C VAL A 40 -10.83 -6.91 -11.84
N GLY A 41 -11.05 -5.67 -12.27
CA GLY A 41 -12.33 -5.20 -12.82
C GLY A 41 -13.33 -4.73 -11.77
N GLU A 42 -13.04 -4.89 -10.47
CA GLU A 42 -13.93 -4.44 -9.40
C GLU A 42 -13.98 -2.92 -9.33
N ARG A 43 -15.19 -2.36 -9.17
CA ARG A 43 -15.42 -0.92 -9.07
C ARG A 43 -15.38 -0.46 -7.61
N ILE A 44 -14.35 0.30 -7.25
CA ILE A 44 -14.15 0.87 -5.91
C ILE A 44 -14.52 2.35 -5.90
N GLU A 45 -15.36 2.74 -4.95
CA GLU A 45 -15.68 4.14 -4.69
C GLU A 45 -14.56 4.80 -3.90
N VAL A 46 -13.96 5.84 -4.45
CA VAL A 46 -12.80 6.53 -3.85
C VAL A 46 -13.16 7.88 -3.24
N GLY A 47 -14.44 8.26 -3.30
CA GLY A 47 -14.94 9.49 -2.72
C GLY A 47 -14.42 10.76 -3.41
N ASN A 48 -14.67 11.89 -2.77
CA ASN A 48 -14.16 13.20 -3.16
C ASN A 48 -12.88 13.47 -2.35
N GLN A 49 -11.77 13.77 -3.03
CA GLN A 49 -10.46 14.09 -2.43
C GLN A 49 -10.51 15.23 -1.37
N TRP A 50 -11.56 16.07 -1.36
CA TRP A 50 -11.77 17.18 -0.44
C TRP A 50 -12.67 16.88 0.76
N SER A 51 -13.41 15.76 0.79
CA SER A 51 -14.35 15.50 1.90
C SER A 51 -13.68 14.88 3.14
N GLY A 52 -12.41 14.47 3.06
CA GLY A 52 -11.67 13.85 4.17
C GLY A 52 -10.59 14.72 4.83
N LEU A 53 -10.29 15.90 4.27
CA LEU A 53 -9.23 16.79 4.76
C LEU A 53 -9.76 17.69 5.88
N ASN A 54 -9.91 17.12 7.08
CA ASN A 54 -9.85 17.95 8.28
C ASN A 54 -8.45 18.60 8.35
N PRO A 55 -8.33 19.95 8.44
CA PRO A 55 -7.05 20.67 8.36
C PRO A 55 -5.99 20.23 9.38
N TRP A 56 -6.41 19.59 10.48
CA TRP A 56 -5.55 19.09 11.54
C TRP A 56 -5.12 17.62 11.36
N ARG A 57 -5.93 16.79 10.69
CA ARG A 57 -5.63 15.35 10.47
C ARG A 57 -4.82 15.08 9.19
N GLY A 58 -4.86 15.99 8.21
CA GLY A 58 -4.14 15.84 6.94
C GLY A 58 -2.60 15.73 7.09
N ASN A 59 -2.05 16.30 8.16
CA ASN A 59 -0.61 16.30 8.43
C ASN A 59 -0.09 14.93 8.89
N GLU A 60 -0.93 14.14 9.57
CA GLU A 60 -0.57 12.82 10.09
C GLU A 60 -0.55 11.76 8.98
N TYR A 61 -1.47 11.85 8.02
CA TYR A 61 -1.49 10.97 6.83
C TYR A 61 -0.20 11.11 6.01
N MET A 62 0.21 12.34 5.69
CA MET A 62 1.44 12.60 4.94
C MET A 62 2.69 12.11 5.68
N ARG A 63 2.72 12.22 7.01
CA ARG A 63 3.82 11.73 7.85
C ARG A 63 3.84 10.19 7.92
N GLY A 64 2.70 9.56 8.19
CA GLY A 64 2.56 8.10 8.22
C GLY A 64 2.83 7.44 6.85
N GLN A 65 2.46 8.09 5.74
CA GLN A 65 2.80 7.63 4.39
C GLN A 65 4.31 7.61 4.16
N LYS A 66 5.03 8.67 4.57
CA LYS A 66 6.50 8.73 4.47
C LYS A 66 7.15 7.62 5.29
N GLU A 67 6.67 7.39 6.51
CA GLU A 67 7.18 6.34 7.39
C GLU A 67 6.92 4.94 6.81
N TYR A 68 5.72 4.69 6.29
CA TYR A 68 5.38 3.42 5.64
C TYR A 68 6.23 3.16 4.39
N GLN A 69 6.39 4.15 3.51
CA GLN A 69 7.25 4.03 2.33
C GLN A 69 8.70 3.72 2.73
N ARG A 70 9.23 4.41 3.75
CA ARG A 70 10.55 4.17 4.29
C ARG A 70 10.69 2.73 4.82
N GLY A 71 9.75 2.26 5.63
CA GLY A 71 9.77 0.89 6.15
C GLY A 71 9.72 -0.18 5.05
N ARG A 72 8.92 0.05 4.00
CA ARG A 72 8.83 -0.85 2.85
C ARG A 72 10.12 -0.89 2.03
N GLU A 73 10.80 0.24 1.87
CA GLU A 73 12.12 0.29 1.24
C GLU A 73 13.20 -0.40 2.08
N GLU A 74 13.17 -0.20 3.41
CA GLU A 74 14.07 -0.87 4.35
C GLU A 74 13.89 -2.40 4.28
N TYR A 75 12.64 -2.89 4.26
CA TYR A 75 12.35 -4.31 4.06
C TYR A 75 12.89 -4.83 2.71
N ARG A 76 12.71 -4.07 1.62
CA ARG A 76 13.25 -4.45 0.30
C ARG A 76 14.77 -4.55 0.32
N LYS A 77 15.46 -3.60 0.96
CA LYS A 77 16.92 -3.58 1.10
C LYS A 77 17.41 -4.77 1.94
N GLY A 78 16.81 -5.00 3.11
CA GLY A 78 17.18 -6.12 3.97
C GLY A 78 16.97 -7.48 3.29
N ARG A 79 15.88 -7.66 2.52
CA ARG A 79 15.67 -8.87 1.72
C ARG A 79 16.77 -9.06 0.66
N ALA A 80 17.16 -8.00 -0.04
CA ALA A 80 18.22 -8.08 -1.05
C ALA A 80 19.58 -8.40 -0.43
N GLU A 81 19.85 -7.85 0.76
CA GLU A 81 21.07 -8.11 1.52
C GLU A 81 21.14 -9.56 2.01
N TYR A 82 20.04 -10.12 2.52
CA TYR A 82 19.94 -11.54 2.86
C TYR A 82 20.25 -12.45 1.67
N HIS A 83 19.69 -12.14 0.49
CA HIS A 83 19.96 -12.90 -0.73
C HIS A 83 21.43 -12.84 -1.15
N LYS A 84 22.07 -11.65 -1.08
CA LYS A 84 23.50 -11.50 -1.36
C LYS A 84 24.36 -12.29 -0.38
N GLY A 85 24.09 -12.20 0.93
CA GLY A 85 24.83 -12.94 1.94
C GLY A 85 24.72 -14.45 1.75
N ARG A 86 23.55 -14.95 1.35
CA ARG A 86 23.37 -16.37 1.01
C ARG A 86 24.21 -16.80 -0.20
N GLU A 87 24.26 -16.00 -1.26
CA GLU A 87 25.11 -16.29 -2.43
C GLU A 87 26.60 -16.29 -2.06
N GLU A 88 27.02 -15.30 -1.26
CA GLU A 88 28.40 -15.16 -0.82
C GLU A 88 28.84 -16.33 0.08
N TYR A 89 27.96 -16.77 0.99
CA TYR A 89 28.15 -17.98 1.79
C TYR A 89 28.35 -19.22 0.90
N SER A 90 27.50 -19.40 -0.13
CA SER A 90 27.62 -20.51 -1.08
C SER A 90 28.90 -20.45 -1.93
N ARG A 91 29.42 -19.26 -2.26
CA ARG A 91 30.69 -19.12 -3.01
C ARG A 91 31.92 -19.47 -2.16
N HIS A 92 31.88 -19.18 -0.85
CA HIS A 92 33.02 -19.45 0.04
C HIS A 92 33.03 -20.85 0.66
N HIS A 93 31.87 -21.50 0.79
CA HIS A 93 31.73 -22.81 1.44
C HIS A 93 31.19 -23.92 0.50
N GLY A 94 30.99 -23.59 -0.78
CA GLY A 94 30.70 -24.58 -1.83
C GLY A 94 31.97 -25.32 -2.20
N ARG A 95 31.97 -26.64 -2.00
CA ARG A 95 33.04 -27.57 -2.33
C ARG A 95 33.08 -27.88 -3.82
#